data_AF-A0A1I5LC54-F1
#
_entry.id   AF-A0A1I5LC54-F1
#
_cell.length_a   1.000
_cell.length_b   1.000
_cell.length_c   1.000
_cell.angle_alpha   90.00
_cell.angle_beta   90.00
_cell.angle_gamma   90.00
#
_symmetry.space_group_name_H-M   'P 1'
#
loop_
_entity.id
_entity.type
_entity.pdbx_description
1 polymer ?
#
loop_
_entity_poly.entity_id
_entity_poly.type
_entity_poly.pdbx_seq_one_letter_code
_entity_poly.pdbx_strand_id
1 'polypeptide(L)'
;MYLLGAAGMGAWGFVFFALLDTRSFGVILVATTVGLVLHGAMYGPQAAFFAELFGTRVRYSGASIGYQLASILAGGLAPLIAVALLDAWGSTLPVSLYLLGMCLLTIVAVTLAKETRGVSLTGETGVVSASATPPGEEVRVPQ
;
A
#
# COMPACT_ATOMS: atom_id res chain seq x y z
N MET A 1 -4.85 -11.25 2.33
CA MET A 1 -4.05 -10.93 3.53
C MET A 1 -4.15 -9.46 3.89
N TYR A 2 -3.93 -8.53 2.96
CA TYR A 2 -4.00 -7.08 3.22
C TYR A 2 -5.32 -6.62 3.88
N LEU A 3 -6.48 -7.01 3.34
CA LEU A 3 -7.79 -6.66 3.91
C LEU A 3 -8.01 -7.22 5.32
N LEU A 4 -7.53 -8.45 5.58
CA LEU A 4 -7.61 -9.06 6.91
C LEU A 4 -6.75 -8.29 7.91
N GLY A 5 -5.53 -7.91 7.52
CA GLY A 5 -4.65 -7.06 8.32
C GLY A 5 -5.28 -5.70 8.62
N ALA A 6 -5.91 -5.06 7.63
CA ALA A 6 -6.59 -3.77 7.80
C ALA A 6 -7.80 -3.86 8.74
N ALA A 7 -8.65 -4.89 8.58
CA ALA A 7 -9.78 -5.11 9.48
C ALA A 7 -9.31 -5.44 10.91
N GLY A 8 -8.29 -6.29 11.03
CA GLY A 8 -7.66 -6.63 12.31
C GLY A 8 -7.06 -5.40 12.99
N MET A 9 -6.38 -4.53 12.25
CA MET A 9 -5.82 -3.28 12.76
C MET A 9 -6.91 -2.32 13.26
N GLY A 10 -8.00 -2.16 12.49
CA GLY A 10 -9.13 -1.33 12.88
C GLY A 10 -9.77 -1.79 14.20
N ALA A 11 -9.95 -3.10 14.38
CA ALA A 11 -10.46 -3.66 15.63
C ALA A 11 -9.42 -3.56 16.77
N TRP A 12 -8.16 -3.89 16.48
CA TRP A 12 -7.07 -3.86 17.46
C TRP A 12 -6.79 -2.46 17.98
N GLY A 13 -7.03 -1.42 17.18
CA GLY A 13 -6.85 -0.02 17.59
C GLY A 13 -7.51 0.31 18.93
N PHE A 14 -8.75 -0.11 19.14
CA PHE A 14 -9.47 0.12 20.41
C PHE A 14 -8.78 -0.56 21.59
N VAL A 15 -8.35 -1.81 21.42
CA VAL A 15 -7.64 -2.57 22.45
C VAL A 15 -6.27 -1.95 22.72
N PHE A 16 -5.52 -1.63 21.66
CA PHE A 16 -4.19 -1.05 21.73
C PHE A 16 -4.19 0.26 22.53
N PHE A 17 -5.10 1.18 22.21
CA PHE A 17 -5.20 2.46 22.91
C PHE A 17 -5.68 2.32 24.35
N ALA A 18 -6.62 1.41 24.64
CA ALA A 18 -6.99 1.09 26.02
C ALA A 18 -5.81 0.50 26.82
N LEU A 19 -4.96 -0.33 26.19
CA LEU A 19 -3.77 -0.87 26.82
C LEU A 19 -2.68 0.20 27.04
N LEU A 20 -2.57 1.20 26.17
CA LEU A 20 -1.68 2.35 26.36
C LEU A 20 -2.05 3.16 27.61
N ASP A 21 -3.34 3.31 27.91
CA ASP A 21 -3.82 4.05 29.08
C ASP A 21 -3.38 3.45 30.42
N THR A 22 -3.00 2.16 30.43
CA THR A 22 -2.46 1.48 31.62
C THR A 22 -1.08 2.00 32.05
N ARG A 23 -0.35 2.69 31.16
CA ARG A 23 1.02 3.21 31.38
C ARG A 23 2.03 2.16 31.83
N SER A 24 1.74 0.87 31.63
CA SER A 24 2.63 -0.23 31.98
C SER A 24 3.52 -0.60 30.81
N PHE A 25 4.84 -0.51 31.00
CA PHE A 25 5.81 -0.81 29.94
C PHE A 25 5.62 -2.20 29.32
N GLY A 26 5.46 -3.24 30.13
CA GLY A 26 5.28 -4.62 29.65
C GLY A 26 4.00 -4.80 28.83
N VAL A 27 2.90 -4.18 29.27
CA VAL A 27 1.61 -4.21 28.56
C VAL A 27 1.72 -3.50 27.21
N ILE A 28 2.35 -2.33 27.19
CA ILE A 28 2.55 -1.53 25.97
C ILE A 28 3.44 -2.27 24.98
N LEU A 29 4.48 -2.96 25.46
CA LEU A 29 5.35 -3.80 24.63
C LEU A 29 4.53 -4.86 23.89
N VAL A 30 3.74 -5.65 24.63
CA VAL A 30 2.88 -6.70 24.04
C VAL A 30 1.87 -6.09 23.07
N ALA A 31 1.21 -5.00 23.45
CA ALA A 31 0.22 -4.32 22.60
C ALA A 31 0.84 -3.87 21.27
N THR A 32 2.05 -3.31 21.33
CA THR A 32 2.81 -2.85 20.15
C THR A 32 3.28 -4.02 19.30
N THR A 33 3.75 -5.11 19.90
CA THR A 33 4.14 -6.32 19.17
C THR A 33 2.98 -6.92 18.39
N VAL A 34 1.80 -7.06 18.99
CA VAL A 34 0.60 -7.55 18.29
C VAL A 34 0.20 -6.60 17.16
N GLY A 35 0.24 -5.29 17.42
CA GLY A 35 0.00 -4.27 16.38
C GLY A 35 0.97 -4.40 15.20
N LEU A 36 2.26 -4.61 15.45
CA LEU A 36 3.28 -4.81 14.42
C LEU A 36 3.08 -6.09 13.62
N VAL A 37 2.57 -7.17 14.22
CA VAL A 37 2.22 -8.40 13.49
C VAL A 37 1.07 -8.15 12.52
N LEU A 38 0.01 -7.46 12.96
CA LEU A 38 -1.11 -7.08 12.10
C LEU A 38 -0.66 -6.13 10.98
N HIS A 39 0.22 -5.18 11.30
CA HIS A 39 0.84 -4.29 10.32
C HIS A 39 1.68 -5.07 9.30
N GLY A 40 2.45 -6.05 9.75
CA GLY A 40 3.24 -6.94 8.89
C GLY A 40 2.39 -7.71 7.89
N ALA A 41 1.18 -8.14 8.28
CA ALA A 41 0.23 -8.79 7.37
C ALA A 41 -0.29 -7.86 6.25
N MET A 42 -0.27 -6.53 6.48
CA MET A 42 -0.55 -5.51 5.46
C MET A 42 0.70 -5.22 4.62
N TYR A 43 1.86 -5.08 5.28
CA TYR A 43 3.11 -4.69 4.63
C TYR A 43 3.65 -5.76 3.68
N GLY A 44 3.54 -7.04 4.05
CA GLY A 44 4.04 -8.17 3.27
C GLY A 44 3.56 -8.20 1.80
N PRO A 45 2.25 -8.17 1.53
CA PRO A 45 1.74 -8.15 0.15
C PRO A 45 1.86 -6.78 -0.55
N GLN A 46 2.21 -5.70 0.16
CA GLN A 46 2.12 -4.33 -0.36
C GLN A 46 3.03 -4.09 -1.58
N ALA A 47 4.25 -4.63 -1.58
CA ALA A 47 5.19 -4.45 -2.70
C ALA A 47 4.71 -5.12 -3.99
N ALA A 48 4.18 -6.34 -3.90
CA ALA A 48 3.61 -7.06 -5.04
C ALA A 48 2.36 -6.35 -5.57
N PHE A 49 1.48 -5.91 -4.65
CA PHE A 49 0.27 -5.16 -5.00
C PHE A 49 0.58 -3.86 -5.75
N PHE A 50 1.54 -3.06 -5.28
CA PHE A 50 1.96 -1.84 -5.99
C PHE A 50 2.62 -2.14 -7.34
N ALA A 51 3.36 -3.24 -7.45
CA ALA A 51 3.93 -3.66 -8.72
C ALA A 51 2.85 -4.03 -9.75
N GLU A 52 1.74 -4.62 -9.33
CA GLU A 52 0.63 -5.00 -10.20
C GLU A 52 -0.26 -3.80 -10.58
N LEU A 53 -0.36 -2.78 -9.74
CA LEU A 53 -1.20 -1.60 -9.97
C LEU A 53 -0.66 -0.68 -11.08
N PHE A 54 0.66 -0.69 -11.30
CA PHE A 54 1.33 0.19 -12.27
C PHE A 54 2.08 -0.61 -13.35
N GLY A 55 1.92 -0.18 -14.62
CA GLY A 55 2.65 -0.74 -15.75
C GLY A 55 4.17 -0.62 -15.58
N THR A 56 4.92 -1.55 -16.18
CA THR A 56 6.38 -1.70 -16.01
C THR A 56 7.17 -0.41 -16.18
N ARG A 57 6.81 0.43 -17.16
CA ARG A 57 7.49 1.69 -17.47
C ARG A 57 7.36 2.79 -16.41
N VAL A 58 6.28 2.78 -15.62
CA VAL A 58 5.95 3.85 -14.65
C VAL A 58 5.82 3.33 -13.22
N ARG A 59 6.11 2.05 -12.98
CA ARG A 59 5.93 1.40 -11.68
C ARG A 59 6.67 2.10 -10.56
N TYR A 60 7.94 2.44 -10.79
CA TYR A 60 8.77 3.08 -9.77
C TYR A 60 8.35 4.52 -9.49
N SER A 61 8.07 5.31 -10.54
CA SER A 61 7.65 6.71 -10.38
C SER A 61 6.25 6.82 -9.78
N GLY A 62 5.30 5.98 -10.22
CA GLY A 62 3.95 5.91 -9.65
C GLY A 62 3.96 5.51 -8.18
N ALA A 63 4.69 4.45 -7.82
CA ALA A 63 4.84 4.02 -6.44
C ALA A 63 5.52 5.10 -5.58
N SER A 64 6.59 5.75 -6.08
CA SER A 64 7.30 6.81 -5.36
C SER A 64 6.42 8.03 -5.09
N ILE A 65 5.64 8.49 -6.07
CA ILE A 65 4.70 9.61 -5.89
C ILE A 65 3.66 9.24 -4.81
N GLY A 66 3.11 8.03 -4.87
CA GLY A 66 2.20 7.51 -3.86
C GLY A 66 2.83 7.49 -2.45
N TYR A 67 4.08 7.02 -2.34
CA TYR A 67 4.83 7.02 -1.09
C TYR A 67 5.07 8.42 -0.52
N GLN A 68 5.39 9.40 -1.37
CA GLN A 68 5.61 10.78 -0.92
C GLN A 68 4.32 11.41 -0.41
N LEU A 69 3.21 11.25 -1.14
CA LEU A 69 1.88 11.70 -0.69
C LEU A 69 1.48 11.02 0.62
N ALA A 70 1.63 9.69 0.70
CA ALA A 70 1.33 8.93 1.91
C ALA A 70 2.22 9.36 3.08
N SER A 71 3.51 9.64 2.85
CA SER A 71 4.45 10.11 3.88
C SER A 71 4.03 11.46 4.46
N ILE A 72 3.61 12.41 3.62
CA ILE A 72 3.14 13.72 4.06
C ILE A 72 1.86 13.58 4.89
N LEU A 73 0.87 12.85 4.37
CA LEU A 73 -0.43 12.72 5.02
C LEU A 73 -0.37 11.83 6.27
N ALA A 74 0.15 10.62 6.14
CA ALA A 74 0.19 9.66 7.24
C ALA A 74 1.36 9.90 8.21
N GLY A 75 2.55 10.24 7.71
CA GLY A 75 3.72 10.49 8.55
C GLY A 75 3.68 11.85 9.24
N GLY A 76 3.14 12.88 8.57
CA GLY A 76 3.05 14.24 9.11
C GLY A 76 1.75 14.54 9.83
N LEU A 77 0.61 14.37 9.15
CA LEU A 77 -0.69 14.83 9.69
C LEU A 77 -1.29 13.86 10.72
N ALA A 78 -1.14 12.54 10.54
CA ALA A 78 -1.80 11.59 11.43
C ALA A 78 -1.39 11.74 12.92
N PRO A 79 -0.10 11.92 13.28
CA PRO A 79 0.29 12.18 14.66
C PRO A 79 -0.29 13.49 15.21
N LEU A 80 -0.35 14.55 14.39
CA LEU A 80 -0.93 15.83 14.79
C LEU A 80 -2.43 15.73 15.06
N ILE A 81 -3.16 15.02 14.19
CA ILE A 81 -4.59 14.74 14.39
C ILE A 81 -4.80 13.90 15.64
N ALA A 82 -3.98 12.86 15.86
CA ALA A 82 -4.08 12.01 17.04
C ALA A 82 -3.86 12.80 18.34
N VAL A 83 -2.85 13.67 18.39
CA VAL A 83 -2.59 14.54 19.55
C VAL A 83 -3.74 15.54 19.73
N ALA A 84 -4.21 16.19 18.67
CA ALA A 84 -5.31 17.14 18.76
C ALA A 84 -6.63 16.49 19.24
N LEU A 85 -6.92 15.27 18.79
CA LEU A 85 -8.07 14.50 19.26
C LEU A 85 -7.96 14.12 20.73
N LEU A 86 -6.77 13.69 21.16
CA LEU A 86 -6.51 13.34 22.55
C LEU A 86 -6.62 14.56 23.47
N ASP A 87 -6.07 15.70 23.06
CA ASP A 87 -6.11 16.96 23.82
C ASP A 87 -7.54 17.50 23.97
N ALA A 88 -8.32 17.47 22.88
CA ALA A 88 -9.68 18.00 22.88
C ALA A 88 -10.69 17.15 23.69
N TRP A 89 -10.47 15.84 23.82
CA TRP A 89 -11.44 14.92 24.43
C TRP A 89 -10.94 14.27 25.73
N GLY A 90 -9.63 14.34 26.02
CA GLY A 90 -9.01 13.69 27.18
C GLY A 90 -9.14 12.16 27.19
N SER A 91 -9.44 11.55 26.04
CA SER A 91 -9.70 10.12 25.89
C SER A 91 -9.04 9.59 24.63
N THR A 92 -8.62 8.33 24.65
CA THR A 92 -8.04 7.64 23.51
C THR A 92 -9.07 7.07 22.53
N LEU A 93 -10.36 7.13 22.88
CA LEU A 93 -11.46 6.65 22.03
C LEU A 93 -11.55 7.38 20.68
N PRO A 94 -11.46 8.72 20.60
CA PRO A 94 -11.48 9.43 19.31
C PRO A 94 -10.27 9.09 18.42
N VAL A 95 -9.11 8.82 19.03
CA VAL A 95 -7.91 8.38 18.30
C VAL A 95 -8.13 6.97 17.70
N SER A 96 -8.77 6.08 18.46
CA SER A 96 -9.17 4.75 17.98
C SER A 96 -10.18 4.83 16.83
N LEU A 97 -11.17 5.73 16.92
CA LEU A 97 -12.14 5.96 15.84
C LEU A 97 -11.49 6.55 14.59
N TYR A 98 -10.54 7.46 14.75
CA TYR A 98 -9.74 7.99 13.63
C TYR A 98 -8.96 6.87 12.94
N LEU A 99 -8.26 6.03 13.70
CA LEU A 99 -7.54 4.87 13.16
C LEU A 99 -8.49 3.90 12.44
N LEU A 100 -9.68 3.62 13.01
CA LEU A 100 -10.71 2.81 12.36
C LEU A 100 -11.14 3.43 11.03
N GLY A 101 -11.38 4.75 10.99
CA GLY A 101 -11.71 5.49 9.76
C GLY A 101 -10.64 5.33 8.68
N MET A 102 -9.36 5.42 9.04
CA MET A 102 -8.24 5.20 8.11
C MET A 102 -8.18 3.75 7.61
N CYS A 103 -8.49 2.78 8.47
CA CYS A 103 -8.56 1.36 8.09
C CYS A 103 -9.73 1.11 7.12
N LEU A 104 -10.90 1.70 7.36
CA LEU A 104 -12.05 1.62 6.46
C LEU A 104 -11.74 2.28 5.12
N LEU A 105 -11.12 3.47 5.12
CA LEU A 105 -10.67 4.14 3.90
C LEU A 105 -9.71 3.24 3.09
N THR A 106 -8.79 2.58 3.78
CA THR A 106 -7.86 1.63 3.18
C THR A 106 -8.58 0.42 2.58
N ILE A 107 -9.53 -0.17 3.30
CA ILE A 107 -10.35 -1.29 2.81
C ILE A 107 -11.09 -0.86 1.54
N VAL A 108 -11.76 0.29 1.56
CA VAL A 108 -12.47 0.83 0.39
C VAL A 108 -11.50 1.02 -0.78
N ALA A 109 -10.36 1.68 -0.56
CA ALA A 109 -9.36 1.92 -1.60
C ALA A 109 -8.85 0.61 -2.22
N VAL A 110 -8.53 -0.40 -1.40
CA VAL A 110 -8.05 -1.71 -1.89
C VAL A 110 -9.14 -2.47 -2.62
N THR A 111 -10.40 -2.41 -2.18
CA THR A 111 -11.52 -3.05 -2.89
C THR A 111 -11.84 -2.37 -4.23
N LEU A 112 -11.61 -1.05 -4.34
CA LEU A 112 -11.81 -0.27 -5.57
C LEU A 112 -10.62 -0.34 -6.51
N ALA A 113 -9.43 -0.63 -6.00
CA ALA A 113 -8.25 -0.94 -6.78
C ALA A 113 -8.47 -2.28 -7.52
N LYS A 114 -9.20 -2.18 -8.64
CA LYS A 114 -9.59 -3.26 -9.55
C LYS A 114 -8.41 -4.19 -9.82
N GLU A 115 -8.66 -5.48 -9.72
CA GLU A 115 -7.68 -6.52 -10.01
C GLU A 115 -7.25 -6.46 -11.49
N THR A 116 -6.04 -5.98 -11.75
CA THR A 116 -5.43 -5.86 -13.09
C THR A 116 -5.02 -7.22 -13.67
N ARG A 117 -5.66 -8.33 -13.26
CA ARG A 117 -5.45 -9.64 -13.88
C ARG A 117 -5.95 -9.60 -15.32
N GLY A 118 -5.02 -9.42 -16.26
CA GLY A 118 -5.27 -9.50 -17.71
C GLY A 118 -4.87 -8.27 -18.54
N VAL A 119 -4.38 -7.18 -17.94
CA VAL A 119 -3.83 -6.05 -18.72
C VAL A 119 -2.38 -6.35 -19.06
N SER A 120 -2.03 -6.30 -20.35
CA SER A 120 -0.67 -6.54 -20.82
C SER A 120 0.31 -5.57 -20.17
N LEU A 121 1.30 -6.10 -19.45
CA LEU A 121 2.39 -5.32 -18.84
C LEU A 121 3.42 -4.86 -19.88
N THR A 122 3.32 -5.38 -21.10
CA THR A 122 4.01 -4.93 -22.31
C THR A 122 3.17 -3.85 -22.97
N GLY A 123 3.72 -2.64 -23.04
CA GLY A 123 3.16 -1.58 -23.86
C GLY A 123 3.44 -1.84 -25.34
N GLU A 124 2.83 -2.87 -25.92
CA GLU A 124 2.77 -3.05 -27.38
C GLU A 124 1.39 -2.66 -27.87
N THR A 125 1.12 -1.36 -27.85
CA THR A 125 0.17 -0.78 -28.80
C THR A 125 0.88 -0.74 -30.15
N GLY A 126 0.80 -1.84 -30.89
CA GLY A 126 1.00 -1.92 -32.34
C GLY A 126 2.32 -1.36 -32.89
N VAL A 127 3.38 -2.16 -32.89
CA VAL A 127 4.25 -2.27 -34.06
C VAL A 127 4.58 -3.75 -34.20
N VAL A 128 3.73 -4.48 -34.93
CA VAL A 128 4.13 -5.75 -35.53
C VAL A 128 5.35 -5.42 -36.38
N SER A 129 6.54 -5.75 -35.87
CA SER A 129 7.75 -5.79 -36.66
C SER A 129 7.50 -6.84 -37.74
N ALA A 130 7.17 -6.36 -38.94
CA ALA A 130 7.13 -7.19 -40.12
C ALA A 130 8.58 -7.60 -40.45
N SER A 131 9.12 -8.59 -39.74
CA SER A 131 10.30 -9.32 -40.19
C SER A 131 9.87 -10.29 -41.29
N ALA A 132 9.67 -9.76 -42.50
CA ALA A 132 9.70 -10.57 -43.70
C ALA A 132 11.16 -10.62 -44.17
N THR A 133 11.85 -11.72 -43.87
CA THR A 133 13.07 -12.11 -44.57
C THR A 133 12.65 -12.63 -45.96
N PRO A 134 13.04 -11.99 -47.08
CA PRO A 134 12.81 -12.57 -48.40
C PRO A 134 13.83 -13.70 -48.64
N PRO A 135 13.42 -14.83 -49.24
CA PRO A 135 14.33 -15.88 -49.63
C PRO A 135 15.05 -15.52 -50.94
N GLY A 136 16.39 -15.53 -50.89
CA GLY A 136 17.26 -15.65 -52.06
C GLY A 136 17.43 -14.37 -52.88
N GLU A 137 18.53 -13.64 -52.63
CA GLU A 137 19.16 -12.86 -53.70
C GLU A 137 20.68 -13.04 -53.63
N GLU A 138 21.17 -13.64 -54.70
CA GLU A 138 22.53 -14.07 -54.97
C GLU A 138 23.46 -12.86 -55.10
N VAL A 139 24.32 -12.63 -54.11
CA VAL A 139 25.31 -11.55 -54.17
C VAL A 139 26.44 -11.96 -55.11
N ARG A 140 26.32 -11.53 -56.37
CA ARG A 140 27.35 -11.59 -57.40
C ARG A 140 28.56 -10.74 -56.98
N VAL A 141 29.73 -11.36 -56.90
CA VAL A 141 31.03 -10.70 -56.69
C VAL A 141 31.49 -10.06 -58.02
N PRO A 142 31.84 -8.76 -58.07
CA PRO A 142 32.64 -8.22 -59.17
C PRO A 142 34.13 -8.48 -58.91
N GLN A 143 34.80 -9.04 -59.92
CA GLN A 143 36.26 -9.08 -60.05
C GLN A 143 36.79 -7.68 -60.37
#